data_AF-A0A6N7L133-F1
#
_entry.id   AF-A0A6N7L133-F1
#
_cell.length_a   1.000
_cell.length_b   1.000
_cell.length_c   1.000
_cell.angle_alpha   90.00
_cell.angle_beta   90.00
_cell.angle_gamma   90.00
#
_symmetry.space_group_name_H-M   'P 1'
#
loop_
_entity.id
_entity.type
_entity.pdbx_description
1 polymer ?
#
loop_
_entity_poly.entity_id
_entity_poly.type
_entity_poly.pdbx_seq_one_letter_code
_entity_poly.pdbx_strand_id
1 'polypeptide(L)'
;MDPFEMDKRALTAIAQQVFDSMTPARSPRAQGVHLAAALPARASGRTEPGRAWTVRLDDDGTVHATAADGTPVMGWVAVPWAVSEVLAPFENGTRRQPALAPVDDGGPMDALTQPLYPYLDDEQLEAAFEQDPQPLAALTAAIADLRRQWDTEAIPDYVEQAAARIRVTEPQVPVLDDHLNPSEQPWCSAASCGWVRTAAIVEAADPVWGRIHRSGYGRSSSWIPRAAAELLAEPDSDLADFLRYHLLDNEGPVDLITINGPEGPVYNLNSGGAHRTHLFRILGMPWIFATQTALITPLETAGSITDADRWQGLIDRGLLHGEVQRSTHTAALRINHCPAPWMIAKPEIAAAYNTAYEHAYPGALGRLGVPPHALADATSWESWLLTGTSAAAPDTGLARYLSLLSRAGRKAADQP
;
A
#
# COMPACT_ATOMS: atom_id res chain seq x y z
N MET A 1 -10.49 0.31 -48.17
CA MET A 1 -9.78 -0.43 -47.12
C MET A 1 -9.66 0.55 -45.96
N ASP A 2 -10.35 0.25 -44.86
CA ASP A 2 -10.54 1.18 -43.74
C ASP A 2 -9.25 1.24 -42.90
N PRO A 3 -8.62 2.43 -42.73
CA PRO A 3 -7.44 2.60 -41.89
C PRO A 3 -7.64 2.15 -40.43
N PHE A 4 -8.88 1.98 -39.97
CA PHE A 4 -9.20 1.56 -38.60
C PHE A 4 -9.20 0.04 -38.38
N GLU A 5 -9.25 -0.80 -39.42
CA GLU A 5 -9.20 -2.26 -39.24
C GLU A 5 -7.78 -2.82 -39.08
N MET A 6 -6.75 -2.07 -39.49
CA MET A 6 -5.36 -2.53 -39.42
C MET A 6 -4.74 -2.42 -38.01
N ASP A 7 -5.45 -1.81 -37.06
CA ASP A 7 -4.92 -1.53 -35.72
C ASP A 7 -5.34 -2.59 -34.68
N LYS A 8 -6.51 -3.23 -34.85
CA LYS A 8 -7.01 -4.20 -33.87
C LYS A 8 -6.17 -5.47 -33.80
N ARG A 9 -5.73 -6.03 -34.93
CA ARG A 9 -4.89 -7.24 -34.95
C ARG A 9 -3.47 -6.97 -34.44
N ALA A 10 -2.92 -5.79 -34.71
CA ALA A 10 -1.62 -5.39 -34.17
C ALA A 10 -1.69 -5.18 -32.65
N LEU A 11 -2.72 -4.48 -32.17
CA LEU A 11 -2.96 -4.30 -30.74
C LEU A 11 -3.26 -5.63 -30.02
N THR A 12 -4.04 -6.53 -30.63
CA THR A 12 -4.27 -7.88 -30.07
C THR A 12 -2.99 -8.72 -30.09
N ALA A 13 -2.16 -8.65 -31.13
CA ALA A 13 -0.90 -9.38 -31.19
C ALA A 13 0.14 -8.82 -30.20
N ILE A 14 0.19 -7.50 -30.00
CA ILE A 14 1.05 -6.87 -28.98
C ILE A 14 0.54 -7.22 -27.58
N ALA A 15 -0.78 -7.16 -27.33
CA ALA A 15 -1.36 -7.56 -26.07
C ALA A 15 -1.11 -9.06 -25.78
N GLN A 16 -1.25 -9.92 -26.79
CA GLN A 16 -0.97 -11.35 -26.68
C GLN A 16 0.53 -11.62 -26.48
N GLN A 17 1.42 -10.91 -27.17
CA GLN A 17 2.87 -11.06 -27.00
C GLN A 17 3.34 -10.55 -25.65
N VAL A 18 2.73 -9.47 -25.13
CA VAL A 18 2.95 -8.99 -23.76
C VAL A 18 2.43 -10.03 -22.76
N PHE A 19 1.25 -10.58 -22.98
CA PHE A 19 0.66 -11.65 -22.16
C PHE A 19 1.49 -12.94 -22.18
N ASP A 20 2.05 -13.32 -23.34
CA ASP A 20 2.88 -14.52 -23.51
C ASP A 20 4.33 -14.29 -23.01
N SER A 21 4.78 -13.04 -22.93
CA SER A 21 6.09 -12.65 -22.37
C SER A 21 6.05 -12.40 -20.85
N MET A 22 4.87 -12.10 -20.30
CA MET A 22 4.60 -12.22 -18.87
C MET A 22 4.56 -13.72 -18.57
N THR A 23 5.58 -14.18 -17.86
CA THR A 23 5.94 -15.60 -17.73
C THR A 23 4.71 -16.52 -17.59
N PRO A 24 4.59 -17.63 -18.35
CA PRO A 24 3.53 -18.62 -18.10
C PRO A 24 3.51 -18.92 -16.61
N ALA A 25 2.33 -18.88 -15.99
CA ALA A 25 2.12 -19.03 -14.55
C ALA A 25 3.16 -19.98 -13.96
N ARG A 26 4.21 -19.38 -13.38
CA ARG A 26 5.38 -20.16 -12.95
C ARG A 26 4.85 -21.17 -11.96
N SER A 27 5.32 -22.42 -12.04
CA SER A 27 4.93 -23.38 -11.01
C SER A 27 5.25 -22.75 -9.63
N PRO A 28 4.41 -22.97 -8.61
CA PRO A 28 4.67 -22.58 -7.23
C PRO A 28 6.14 -22.69 -6.80
N ARG A 29 6.77 -23.80 -7.19
CA ARG A 29 8.17 -24.10 -6.91
C ARG A 29 9.14 -23.15 -7.61
N ALA A 30 8.90 -22.79 -8.87
CA ALA A 30 9.72 -21.82 -9.60
C ALA A 30 9.57 -20.40 -9.04
N GLN A 31 8.37 -20.03 -8.58
CA GLN A 31 8.15 -18.77 -7.85
C GLN A 31 8.91 -18.77 -6.51
N GLY A 32 8.88 -19.87 -5.76
CA GLY A 32 9.61 -20.01 -4.49
C GLY A 32 11.13 -19.85 -4.64
N VAL A 33 11.74 -20.41 -5.69
CA VAL A 33 13.18 -20.24 -5.97
C VAL A 33 13.52 -18.80 -6.34
N HIS A 34 12.69 -18.17 -7.18
CA HIS A 34 12.89 -16.77 -7.55
C HIS A 34 12.78 -15.84 -6.33
N LEU A 35 11.77 -16.08 -5.49
CA LEU A 35 11.55 -15.35 -4.26
C LEU A 35 12.74 -15.51 -3.30
N ALA A 36 13.23 -16.74 -3.08
CA ALA A 36 14.40 -17.00 -2.24
C ALA A 36 15.62 -16.18 -2.66
N ALA A 37 15.86 -16.05 -3.97
CA ALA A 37 16.97 -15.26 -4.50
C ALA A 37 16.76 -13.74 -4.33
N ALA A 38 15.51 -13.27 -4.33
CA ALA A 38 15.18 -11.85 -4.21
C ALA A 38 15.20 -11.32 -2.77
N LEU A 39 14.87 -12.17 -1.79
CA LEU A 39 14.67 -11.76 -0.40
C LEU A 39 15.87 -11.09 0.29
N PRO A 40 17.12 -11.57 0.12
CA PRO A 40 18.28 -10.87 0.67
C PRO A 40 18.39 -9.42 0.17
N ALA A 41 18.03 -9.17 -1.10
CA ALA A 41 18.04 -7.83 -1.66
C ALA A 41 16.92 -6.96 -1.06
N ARG A 42 15.76 -7.53 -0.73
CA ARG A 42 14.68 -6.78 -0.05
C ARG A 42 15.07 -6.35 1.36
N ALA A 43 15.70 -7.25 2.11
CA ALA A 43 16.19 -6.98 3.45
C ALA A 43 17.27 -5.89 3.50
N SER A 44 18.07 -5.74 2.44
CA SER A 44 19.16 -4.74 2.39
C SER A 44 18.69 -3.28 2.52
N GLY A 45 17.42 -2.99 2.22
CA GLY A 45 16.83 -1.67 2.41
C GLY A 45 16.39 -1.36 3.85
N ARG A 46 16.38 -2.38 4.72
CA ARG A 46 15.96 -2.28 6.12
C ARG A 46 17.19 -2.10 7.00
N THR A 47 17.45 -0.86 7.41
CA THR A 47 18.65 -0.49 8.16
C THR A 47 18.43 -0.39 9.66
N GLU A 48 17.19 -0.39 10.11
CA GLU A 48 16.82 -0.20 11.51
C GLU A 48 16.36 -1.53 12.14
N PRO A 49 16.69 -1.79 13.42
CA PRO A 49 16.14 -2.94 14.12
C PRO A 49 14.62 -2.77 14.31
N GLY A 50 13.86 -3.79 13.96
CA GLY A 50 12.42 -3.88 14.22
C GLY A 50 12.11 -4.52 15.58
N ARG A 51 10.83 -4.85 15.78
CA ARG A 51 10.32 -5.54 16.96
C ARG A 51 10.84 -6.98 17.00
N ALA A 52 10.95 -7.51 18.21
CA ALA A 52 11.17 -8.94 18.40
C ALA A 52 9.84 -9.68 18.20
N TRP A 53 9.89 -10.78 17.44
CA TRP A 53 8.72 -11.62 17.15
C TRP A 53 8.94 -13.05 17.61
N THR A 54 7.92 -13.59 18.27
CA THR A 54 7.75 -15.04 18.45
C THR A 54 6.92 -15.54 17.29
N VAL A 55 7.44 -16.51 16.52
CA VAL A 55 6.78 -17.04 15.32
C VAL A 55 6.60 -18.55 15.43
N ARG A 56 5.41 -19.02 15.08
CA ARG A 56 5.09 -20.41 14.77
C ARG A 56 4.71 -20.49 13.30
N LEU A 57 5.37 -21.35 12.55
CA LEU A 57 5.08 -21.64 11.15
C LEU A 57 4.56 -23.07 11.06
N ASP A 58 3.39 -23.25 10.47
CA ASP A 58 2.77 -24.56 10.27
C ASP A 58 3.14 -25.16 8.91
N ASP A 59 2.97 -26.49 8.77
CA ASP A 59 3.37 -27.23 7.57
C ASP A 59 2.63 -26.79 6.29
N ASP A 60 1.49 -26.12 6.43
CA ASP A 60 0.68 -25.56 5.32
C ASP A 60 1.10 -24.13 4.92
N GLY A 61 2.13 -23.58 5.57
CA GLY A 61 2.61 -22.21 5.36
C GLY A 61 1.93 -21.16 6.22
N THR A 62 0.99 -21.53 7.10
CA THR A 62 0.34 -20.59 8.02
C THR A 62 1.34 -20.05 9.03
N VAL A 63 1.37 -18.72 9.17
CA VAL A 63 2.23 -18.00 10.11
C VAL A 63 1.38 -17.49 11.26
N HIS A 64 1.73 -17.86 12.47
CA HIS A 64 1.24 -17.23 13.69
C HIS A 64 2.39 -16.51 14.36
N ALA A 65 2.28 -15.20 14.52
CA ALA A 65 3.33 -14.40 15.13
C ALA A 65 2.76 -13.45 16.18
N THR A 66 3.55 -13.17 17.20
CA THR A 66 3.23 -12.18 18.22
C THR A 66 4.45 -11.31 18.46
N ALA A 67 4.28 -10.00 18.33
CA ALA A 67 5.35 -9.04 18.63
C ALA A 67 5.56 -8.94 20.14
N ALA A 68 6.73 -8.46 20.55
CA ALA A 68 7.06 -8.27 21.97
C ALA A 68 6.10 -7.33 22.73
N ASP A 69 5.37 -6.47 22.04
CA ASP A 69 4.34 -5.61 22.63
C ASP A 69 2.98 -6.29 22.79
N GLY A 70 2.79 -7.49 22.23
CA GLY A 70 1.53 -8.24 22.23
C GLY A 70 0.79 -8.24 20.90
N THR A 71 1.23 -7.45 19.90
CA THR A 71 0.53 -7.36 18.59
C THR A 71 0.46 -8.73 17.91
N PRO A 72 -0.75 -9.27 17.64
CA PRO A 72 -0.89 -10.52 16.92
C PRO A 72 -0.78 -10.28 15.41
N VAL A 73 -0.08 -11.18 14.72
CA VAL A 73 -0.10 -11.29 13.26
C VAL A 73 -0.41 -12.73 12.91
N MET A 74 -1.38 -12.90 12.02
CA MET A 74 -1.62 -14.18 11.37
C MET A 74 -1.50 -14.02 9.88
N GLY A 75 -0.86 -14.96 9.21
CA GLY A 75 -0.64 -14.86 7.79
C GLY A 75 -0.36 -16.19 7.15
N TRP A 76 0.12 -16.11 5.93
CA TRP A 76 0.51 -17.26 5.15
C TRP A 76 1.74 -16.90 4.32
N VAL A 77 2.69 -17.82 4.23
CA VAL A 77 3.88 -17.71 3.37
C VAL A 77 4.01 -18.94 2.49
N ALA A 78 4.42 -18.73 1.23
CA ALA A 78 4.76 -19.84 0.34
C ALA A 78 6.06 -20.57 0.74
N VAL A 79 6.93 -19.95 1.54
CA VAL A 79 8.25 -20.46 1.95
C VAL A 79 8.67 -19.93 3.33
N PRO A 80 9.37 -20.70 4.19
CA PRO A 80 9.67 -20.29 5.57
C PRO A 80 10.46 -19.00 5.70
N TRP A 81 11.45 -18.78 4.82
CA TRP A 81 12.30 -17.60 4.88
C TRP A 81 11.58 -16.29 4.46
N ALA A 82 10.34 -16.37 3.98
CA ALA A 82 9.49 -15.20 3.68
C ALA A 82 8.76 -14.65 4.91
N VAL A 83 8.83 -15.30 6.08
CA VAL A 83 8.18 -14.84 7.32
C VAL A 83 8.54 -13.39 7.63
N SER A 84 9.81 -13.01 7.50
CA SER A 84 10.23 -11.62 7.77
C SER A 84 9.59 -10.59 6.84
N GLU A 85 9.21 -10.96 5.61
CA GLU A 85 8.48 -10.06 4.73
C GLU A 85 7.04 -9.89 5.17
N VAL A 86 6.39 -10.97 5.61
CA VAL A 86 5.01 -10.96 6.10
C VAL A 86 4.85 -10.11 7.36
N LEU A 87 5.88 -10.04 8.19
CA LEU A 87 5.86 -9.22 9.40
C LEU A 87 6.29 -7.76 9.16
N ALA A 88 7.11 -7.50 8.14
CA ALA A 88 7.64 -6.16 7.86
C ALA A 88 6.57 -5.04 7.73
N PRO A 89 5.38 -5.28 7.14
CA PRO A 89 4.31 -4.29 7.11
C PRO A 89 3.90 -3.75 8.49
N PHE A 90 4.08 -4.56 9.52
CA PHE A 90 3.67 -4.22 10.88
C PHE A 90 4.80 -3.59 11.69
N GLU A 91 5.97 -3.29 11.13
CA GLU A 91 7.10 -2.72 11.87
C GLU A 91 7.02 -1.21 12.16
N ASN A 92 5.89 -0.56 11.84
CA ASN A 92 5.72 0.90 11.88
C ASN A 92 6.76 1.63 11.02
N GLY A 93 7.07 1.08 9.84
CA GLY A 93 7.92 1.72 8.84
C GLY A 93 8.75 0.72 8.03
N THR A 94 8.96 1.00 6.74
CA THR A 94 9.67 0.08 5.83
C THR A 94 11.16 -0.04 6.10
N ARG A 95 11.75 0.83 6.93
CA ARG A 95 13.20 0.80 7.25
C ARG A 95 13.56 -0.24 8.31
N ARG A 96 12.57 -0.81 8.99
CA ARG A 96 12.76 -1.70 10.13
C ARG A 96 12.73 -3.16 9.71
N GLN A 97 13.67 -3.93 10.22
CA GLN A 97 13.76 -5.37 10.00
C GLN A 97 13.20 -6.14 11.19
N PRO A 98 12.16 -6.96 11.02
CA PRO A 98 11.66 -7.82 12.09
C PRO A 98 12.77 -8.70 12.66
N ALA A 99 12.91 -8.68 13.98
CA ALA A 99 13.86 -9.54 14.69
C ALA A 99 13.17 -10.86 15.04
N LEU A 100 13.43 -11.89 14.23
CA LEU A 100 12.86 -13.22 14.43
C LEU A 100 13.65 -13.98 15.49
N ALA A 101 12.97 -14.55 16.48
CA ALA A 101 13.53 -15.68 17.20
C ALA A 101 13.81 -16.84 16.21
N PRO A 102 14.79 -17.73 16.47
CA PRO A 102 15.03 -18.88 15.62
C PRO A 102 13.73 -19.66 15.44
N VAL A 103 13.25 -19.74 14.20
CA VAL A 103 12.11 -20.57 13.85
C VAL A 103 12.63 -22.00 13.79
N ASP A 104 11.96 -22.93 14.46
CA ASP A 104 12.27 -24.35 14.27
C ASP A 104 12.01 -24.65 12.79
N ASP A 105 12.99 -25.23 12.09
CA ASP A 105 12.89 -25.54 10.67
C ASP A 105 11.87 -26.67 10.52
N GLY A 106 10.58 -26.31 10.57
CA GLY A 106 9.45 -27.19 10.26
C GLY A 106 9.76 -27.93 8.97
N GLY A 107 9.33 -29.19 8.89
CA GLY A 107 9.67 -30.07 7.79
C GLY A 107 9.30 -29.50 6.40
N PRO A 108 9.62 -30.24 5.33
CA PRO A 108 9.25 -29.79 3.98
C PRO A 108 7.75 -29.49 3.89
N MET A 109 7.41 -28.23 3.58
CA MET A 109 6.02 -27.80 3.37
C MET A 109 5.38 -28.58 2.22
N ASP A 110 4.23 -29.21 2.48
CA ASP A 110 3.42 -29.85 1.44
C ASP A 110 2.69 -28.79 0.60
N ALA A 111 2.42 -29.14 -0.66
CA ALA A 111 2.07 -28.21 -1.75
C ALA A 111 1.03 -27.13 -1.40
N LEU A 112 1.23 -25.92 -1.97
CA LEU A 112 0.39 -24.72 -1.82
C LEU A 112 -1.11 -25.02 -1.91
N THR A 113 -1.77 -25.14 -0.76
CA THR A 113 -3.22 -24.96 -0.66
C THR A 113 -3.54 -23.49 -0.88
N GLN A 114 -4.72 -23.21 -1.47
CA GLN A 114 -5.11 -21.82 -1.75
C GLN A 114 -5.05 -20.98 -0.47
N PRO A 115 -4.48 -19.77 -0.51
CA PRO A 115 -4.44 -18.90 0.65
C PRO A 115 -5.88 -18.57 1.05
N LEU A 116 -6.28 -19.01 2.25
CA LEU A 116 -7.39 -18.37 2.94
C LEU A 116 -6.92 -16.98 3.36
N TYR A 117 -7.77 -15.97 3.18
CA TYR A 117 -7.49 -14.67 3.79
C TYR A 117 -7.30 -14.88 5.30
N PRO A 118 -6.18 -14.43 5.88
CA PRO A 118 -5.93 -14.64 7.30
C PRO A 118 -7.05 -13.97 8.13
N TYR A 119 -7.71 -14.76 8.98
CA TYR A 119 -8.83 -14.32 9.81
C TYR A 119 -8.48 -14.38 11.30
N LEU A 120 -8.40 -13.22 11.96
CA LEU A 120 -8.19 -13.17 13.40
C LEU A 120 -9.47 -13.58 14.13
N ASP A 121 -9.34 -14.43 15.15
CA ASP A 121 -10.48 -14.82 15.97
C ASP A 121 -10.90 -13.71 16.96
N ASP A 122 -12.10 -13.85 17.53
CA ASP A 122 -12.67 -12.84 18.41
C ASP A 122 -11.79 -12.61 19.66
N GLU A 123 -11.13 -13.65 20.19
CA GLU A 123 -10.24 -13.54 21.35
C GLU A 123 -9.01 -12.67 21.02
N GLN A 124 -8.43 -12.85 19.83
CA GLN A 124 -7.33 -12.02 19.34
C GLN A 124 -7.74 -10.56 19.13
N LEU A 125 -8.95 -10.33 18.59
CA LEU A 125 -9.48 -8.98 18.39
C LEU A 125 -9.73 -8.27 19.72
N GLU A 126 -10.34 -8.95 20.69
CA GLU A 126 -10.57 -8.43 22.05
C GLU A 126 -9.26 -8.11 22.76
N ALA A 127 -8.30 -9.03 22.73
CA ALA A 127 -6.99 -8.84 23.36
C ALA A 127 -6.25 -7.63 22.77
N ALA A 128 -6.26 -7.47 21.44
CA ALA A 128 -5.62 -6.34 20.78
C ALA A 128 -6.33 -5.00 21.03
N PHE A 129 -7.67 -5.01 21.17
CA PHE A 129 -8.45 -3.83 21.52
C PHE A 129 -8.06 -3.32 22.91
N GLU A 130 -7.89 -4.23 23.86
CA GLU A 130 -7.59 -3.93 25.27
C GLU A 130 -6.10 -3.69 25.55
N GLN A 131 -5.21 -4.10 24.65
CA GLN A 131 -3.76 -4.02 24.79
C GLN A 131 -3.24 -2.58 25.03
N ASP A 132 -3.85 -1.59 24.37
CA ASP A 132 -3.52 -0.17 24.57
C ASP A 132 -4.78 0.64 24.90
N PRO A 133 -4.95 1.11 26.15
CA PRO A 133 -6.10 1.93 26.54
C PRO A 133 -6.00 3.40 26.07
N GLN A 134 -4.83 3.87 25.59
CA GLN A 134 -4.63 5.28 25.24
C GLN A 134 -5.50 5.74 24.05
N PRO A 135 -5.64 4.98 22.95
CA PRO A 135 -6.53 5.34 21.85
C PRO A 135 -7.99 5.51 22.27
N LEU A 136 -8.52 4.62 23.11
CA LEU A 136 -9.89 4.72 23.62
C LEU A 136 -10.06 5.95 24.52
N ALA A 137 -9.10 6.23 25.41
CA ALA A 137 -9.11 7.44 26.23
C ALA A 137 -9.05 8.72 25.36
N ALA A 138 -8.25 8.72 24.30
CA ALA A 138 -8.15 9.84 23.36
C ALA A 138 -9.44 10.05 22.56
N LEU A 139 -10.15 8.98 22.20
CA LEU A 139 -11.47 9.06 21.57
C LEU A 139 -12.50 9.69 22.52
N THR A 140 -12.59 9.20 23.75
CA THR A 140 -13.47 9.74 24.78
C THR A 140 -13.21 11.24 25.00
N ALA A 141 -11.94 11.65 25.09
CA ALA A 141 -11.58 13.06 25.20
C ALA A 141 -12.01 13.88 23.97
N ALA A 142 -11.76 13.38 22.75
CA ALA A 142 -12.16 14.07 21.52
C ALA A 142 -13.68 14.24 21.41
N ILE A 143 -14.46 13.24 21.84
CA ILE A 143 -15.93 13.29 21.86
C ILE A 143 -16.42 14.31 22.89
N ALA A 144 -15.83 14.31 24.10
CA ALA A 144 -16.15 15.32 25.12
C ALA A 144 -15.83 16.75 24.63
N ASP A 145 -14.74 16.93 23.88
CA ASP A 145 -14.37 18.20 23.27
C ASP A 145 -15.37 18.65 22.21
N LEU A 146 -15.87 17.73 21.37
CA LEU A 146 -16.92 18.02 20.40
C LEU A 146 -18.24 18.39 21.07
N ARG A 147 -18.64 17.67 22.13
CA ARG A 147 -19.87 17.99 22.92
C ARG A 147 -19.86 19.41 23.47
N ARG A 148 -18.69 19.94 23.82
CA ARG A 148 -18.55 21.33 24.30
C ARG A 148 -18.62 22.36 23.17
N GLN A 149 -18.33 21.96 21.94
CA GLN A 149 -18.22 22.86 20.79
C GLN A 149 -19.47 22.86 19.91
N TRP A 150 -20.15 21.72 19.79
CA TRP A 150 -21.25 21.51 18.85
C TRP A 150 -22.59 21.57 19.57
N ASP A 151 -23.43 22.50 19.16
CA ASP A 151 -24.84 22.50 19.50
C ASP A 151 -25.53 21.26 18.89
N THR A 152 -26.25 20.52 19.73
CA THR A 152 -26.96 19.29 19.35
C THR A 152 -27.95 19.52 18.22
N GLU A 153 -28.64 20.67 18.19
CA GLU A 153 -29.61 20.97 17.13
C GLU A 153 -28.95 21.28 15.78
N ALA A 154 -27.67 21.68 15.78
CA ALA A 154 -26.91 22.07 14.60
C ALA A 154 -25.91 21.00 14.12
N ILE A 155 -25.92 19.79 14.69
CA ILE A 155 -25.02 18.69 14.31
C ILE A 155 -24.99 18.44 12.78
N PRO A 156 -26.13 18.41 12.05
CA PRO A 156 -26.09 18.23 10.61
C PRO A 156 -25.26 19.29 9.87
N ASP A 157 -25.34 20.54 10.29
CA ASP A 157 -24.60 21.65 9.68
C ASP A 157 -23.10 21.56 10.00
N TYR A 158 -22.74 21.19 11.25
CA TYR A 158 -21.34 20.96 11.61
C TYR A 158 -20.72 19.80 10.83
N VAL A 159 -21.45 18.70 10.66
CA VAL A 159 -21.01 17.55 9.87
C VAL A 159 -20.77 17.95 8.41
N GLU A 160 -21.68 18.68 7.78
CA GLU A 160 -21.49 19.11 6.38
C GLU A 160 -20.31 20.09 6.25
N GLN A 161 -20.14 21.02 7.19
CA GLN A 161 -18.99 21.94 7.20
C GLN A 161 -17.66 21.19 7.37
N ALA A 162 -17.61 20.23 8.29
CA ALA A 162 -16.42 19.41 8.52
C ALA A 162 -16.11 18.51 7.31
N ALA A 163 -17.14 17.93 6.68
CA ALA A 163 -17.01 17.18 5.43
C ALA A 163 -16.54 18.07 4.27
N ALA A 164 -17.04 19.30 4.15
CA ALA A 164 -16.57 20.27 3.16
C ALA A 164 -15.09 20.61 3.35
N ARG A 165 -14.67 20.85 4.59
CA ARG A 165 -13.27 21.14 4.92
C ARG A 165 -12.34 19.97 4.56
N ILE A 166 -12.64 18.76 5.02
CA ILE A 166 -11.75 17.60 4.79
C ILE A 166 -11.66 17.22 3.32
N ARG A 167 -12.73 17.41 2.52
CA ARG A 167 -12.68 17.23 1.06
C ARG A 167 -11.67 18.14 0.36
N VAL A 168 -11.33 19.28 0.96
CA VAL A 168 -10.38 20.24 0.41
C VAL A 168 -8.98 20.01 0.98
N THR A 169 -8.86 19.79 2.30
CA THR A 169 -7.57 19.71 2.97
C THR A 169 -6.94 18.32 2.92
N GLU A 170 -7.76 17.27 2.88
CA GLU A 170 -7.34 15.87 2.94
C GLU A 170 -8.23 15.02 2.02
N PRO A 171 -8.27 15.31 0.70
CA PRO A 171 -9.08 14.54 -0.24
C PRO A 171 -8.67 13.06 -0.22
N GLN A 172 -9.63 12.18 -0.50
CA GLN A 172 -9.30 10.77 -0.70
C GLN A 172 -8.37 10.60 -1.89
N VAL A 173 -7.48 9.62 -1.79
CA VAL A 173 -6.58 9.25 -2.89
C VAL A 173 -7.26 8.26 -3.84
N PRO A 174 -6.88 8.20 -5.12
CA PRO A 174 -7.35 7.15 -6.03
C PRO A 174 -6.94 5.76 -5.54
N VAL A 175 -7.73 4.73 -5.87
CA VAL A 175 -7.42 3.33 -5.54
C VAL A 175 -6.08 2.92 -6.16
N LEU A 176 -5.19 2.34 -5.34
CA LEU A 176 -3.85 1.93 -5.77
C LEU A 176 -3.81 0.56 -6.47
N ASP A 177 -4.76 -0.34 -6.16
CA ASP A 177 -4.74 -1.75 -6.57
C ASP A 177 -4.72 -1.94 -8.09
N ASP A 178 -5.42 -1.08 -8.84
CA ASP A 178 -5.43 -1.10 -10.32
C ASP A 178 -4.02 -0.90 -10.92
N HIS A 179 -3.09 -0.32 -10.16
CA HIS A 179 -1.75 0.05 -10.61
C HIS A 179 -0.64 -0.85 -10.09
N LEU A 180 -0.89 -1.58 -9.01
CA LEU A 180 0.03 -2.60 -8.50
C LEU A 180 -0.30 -4.01 -9.01
N ASN A 181 -1.32 -4.12 -9.87
CA ASN A 181 -1.75 -5.28 -10.68
C ASN A 181 -1.31 -6.65 -10.12
N PRO A 182 -2.04 -7.20 -9.15
CA PRO A 182 -1.83 -8.55 -8.66
C PRO A 182 -2.41 -9.57 -9.65
N SER A 183 -2.02 -9.51 -10.93
CA SER A 183 -2.34 -10.60 -11.87
C SER A 183 -1.76 -11.93 -11.38
N GLU A 184 -0.80 -11.87 -10.46
CA GLU A 184 -0.29 -13.01 -9.70
C GLU A 184 -0.95 -13.05 -8.30
N GLN A 185 -1.37 -14.25 -7.88
CA GLN A 185 -1.80 -14.49 -6.51
C GLN A 185 -0.73 -14.01 -5.53
N PRO A 186 -1.10 -13.37 -4.40
CA PRO A 186 -0.13 -12.99 -3.40
C PRO A 186 0.61 -14.24 -2.91
N TRP A 187 1.93 -14.25 -3.04
CA TRP A 187 2.79 -15.34 -2.54
C TRP A 187 2.94 -15.33 -1.01
N CYS A 188 2.36 -14.32 -0.37
CA CYS A 188 2.11 -14.25 1.06
C CYS A 188 1.09 -13.15 1.38
N SER A 189 0.43 -13.30 2.52
CA SER A 189 -0.47 -12.29 3.08
C SER A 189 -0.43 -12.36 4.60
N ALA A 190 -0.72 -11.27 5.28
CA ALA A 190 -0.95 -11.29 6.73
C ALA A 190 -2.06 -10.33 7.11
N ALA A 191 -2.75 -10.67 8.19
CA ALA A 191 -3.64 -9.82 8.93
C ALA A 191 -3.06 -9.55 10.32
N SER A 192 -3.25 -8.33 10.79
CA SER A 192 -3.12 -7.92 12.18
C SER A 192 -4.37 -7.15 12.59
N CYS A 193 -4.47 -6.76 13.84
CA CYS A 193 -5.49 -5.84 14.30
C CYS A 193 -4.90 -4.87 15.32
N GLY A 194 -5.52 -3.70 15.43
CA GLY A 194 -5.08 -2.68 16.35
C GLY A 194 -5.69 -1.31 16.07
N TRP A 195 -5.30 -0.36 16.91
CA TRP A 195 -5.70 1.03 16.77
C TRP A 195 -4.92 1.73 15.65
N VAL A 196 -5.65 2.30 14.69
CA VAL A 196 -5.12 3.02 13.54
C VAL A 196 -5.46 4.50 13.65
N ARG A 197 -4.50 5.37 13.33
CA ARG A 197 -4.77 6.81 13.22
C ARG A 197 -5.72 7.04 12.05
N THR A 198 -6.84 7.69 12.30
CA THR A 198 -7.82 7.93 11.22
C THR A 198 -7.20 8.72 10.07
N ALA A 199 -6.30 9.67 10.36
CA ALA A 199 -5.56 10.43 9.35
C ALA A 199 -4.67 9.59 8.42
N ALA A 200 -4.31 8.35 8.81
CA ALA A 200 -3.58 7.43 7.96
C ALA A 200 -4.50 6.64 7.00
N ILE A 201 -5.83 6.73 7.14
CA ILE A 201 -6.79 6.14 6.21
C ILE A 201 -7.04 7.15 5.08
N VAL A 202 -6.49 6.85 3.92
CA VAL A 202 -6.38 7.79 2.79
C VAL A 202 -7.42 7.53 1.70
N GLU A 203 -8.02 6.35 1.69
CA GLU A 203 -9.05 5.94 0.74
C GLU A 203 -10.19 5.22 1.48
N ALA A 204 -11.41 5.40 0.98
CA ALA A 204 -12.57 4.64 1.39
C ALA A 204 -13.39 4.25 0.16
N ALA A 205 -14.13 3.14 0.26
CA ALA A 205 -14.94 2.61 -0.83
C ALA A 205 -15.97 3.60 -1.43
N ASP A 206 -16.37 4.64 -0.70
CA ASP A 206 -17.10 5.78 -1.27
C ASP A 206 -16.11 6.94 -1.48
N PRO A 207 -15.86 7.40 -2.73
CA PRO A 207 -14.65 8.14 -3.12
C PRO A 207 -14.58 9.58 -2.60
N VAL A 208 -15.60 10.05 -1.89
CA VAL A 208 -15.69 11.43 -1.41
C VAL A 208 -16.10 11.41 0.05
N TRP A 209 -15.26 11.98 0.92
CA TRP A 209 -15.58 12.12 2.34
C TRP A 209 -16.96 12.77 2.55
N GLY A 210 -17.85 12.09 3.28
CA GLY A 210 -19.18 12.57 3.62
C GLY A 210 -20.27 12.20 2.63
N ARG A 211 -19.93 11.60 1.47
CA ARG A 211 -20.90 11.19 0.46
C ARG A 211 -20.93 9.69 0.34
N ILE A 212 -22.04 9.10 0.79
CA ILE A 212 -22.23 7.65 0.76
C ILE A 212 -23.30 7.35 -0.29
N HIS A 213 -22.91 6.68 -1.38
CA HIS A 213 -23.72 6.50 -2.59
C HIS A 213 -24.27 5.06 -2.70
N ARG A 214 -24.73 4.48 -1.60
CA ARG A 214 -25.23 3.09 -1.58
C ARG A 214 -26.75 3.08 -1.48
N SER A 215 -27.42 2.48 -2.46
CA SER A 215 -28.89 2.41 -2.60
C SER A 215 -29.56 1.43 -1.64
N GLY A 216 -29.17 1.42 -0.36
CA GLY A 216 -29.73 0.56 0.68
C GLY A 216 -30.53 1.35 1.72
N TYR A 217 -31.57 0.73 2.29
CA TYR A 217 -32.34 1.29 3.40
C TYR A 217 -31.40 1.70 4.54
N GLY A 218 -31.47 2.97 4.96
CA GLY A 218 -30.69 3.52 6.08
C GLY A 218 -29.28 4.01 5.73
N ARG A 219 -28.81 3.86 4.48
CA ARG A 219 -27.45 4.27 4.03
C ARG A 219 -27.46 5.55 3.21
N SER A 220 -28.37 6.46 3.53
CA SER A 220 -28.51 7.75 2.85
C SER A 220 -27.50 8.78 3.35
N SER A 221 -27.43 9.94 2.69
CA SER A 221 -26.61 11.08 3.13
C SER A 221 -26.92 11.57 4.56
N SER A 222 -28.07 11.18 5.14
CA SER A 222 -28.40 11.47 6.53
C SER A 222 -27.74 10.55 7.56
N TRP A 223 -27.07 9.46 7.14
CA TRP A 223 -26.49 8.50 8.07
C TRP A 223 -25.42 9.14 8.96
N ILE A 224 -24.49 9.92 8.38
CA ILE A 224 -23.38 10.52 9.14
C ILE A 224 -23.89 11.55 10.16
N PRO A 225 -24.76 12.52 9.81
CA PRO A 225 -25.37 13.41 10.81
C PRO A 225 -26.07 12.68 11.94
N ARG A 226 -26.84 11.62 11.62
CA ARG A 226 -27.57 10.83 12.62
C ARG A 226 -26.60 10.09 13.54
N ALA A 227 -25.61 9.40 13.00
CA ALA A 227 -24.62 8.67 13.77
C ALA A 227 -23.75 9.61 14.64
N ALA A 228 -23.44 10.80 14.15
CA ALA A 228 -22.78 11.84 14.94
C ALA A 228 -23.66 12.30 16.11
N ALA A 229 -24.95 12.52 15.89
CA ALA A 229 -25.88 12.87 16.95
C ALA A 229 -26.03 11.77 18.00
N GLU A 230 -26.14 10.51 17.57
CA GLU A 230 -26.15 9.34 18.47
C GLU A 230 -24.87 9.28 19.32
N LEU A 231 -23.69 9.35 18.70
CA LEU A 231 -22.40 9.32 19.41
C LEU A 231 -22.24 10.49 20.40
N LEU A 232 -22.64 11.70 19.99
CA LEU A 232 -22.51 12.90 20.84
C LEU A 232 -23.55 12.95 21.96
N ALA A 233 -24.66 12.21 21.86
CA ALA A 233 -25.67 12.12 22.92
C ALA A 233 -25.36 11.07 24.01
N GLU A 234 -24.44 10.14 23.75
CA GLU A 234 -24.13 9.04 24.66
C GLU A 234 -23.60 9.52 26.03
N PRO A 235 -24.08 9.04 27.19
CA PRO A 235 -23.53 9.45 28.47
C PRO A 235 -22.02 9.15 28.61
N ASP A 236 -21.27 9.99 29.33
CA ASP A 236 -19.82 9.74 29.57
C ASP A 236 -19.57 8.40 30.28
N SER A 237 -20.51 7.92 31.10
CA SER A 237 -20.42 6.62 31.79
C SER A 237 -20.51 5.44 30.84
N ASP A 238 -21.19 5.60 29.70
CA ASP A 238 -21.57 4.52 28.79
C ASP A 238 -20.76 4.59 27.48
N LEU A 239 -20.06 5.71 27.25
CA LEU A 239 -19.35 6.00 26.01
C LEU A 239 -18.25 4.98 25.68
N ALA A 240 -17.52 4.46 26.67
CA ALA A 240 -16.49 3.46 26.43
C ALA A 240 -17.10 2.14 25.90
N ASP A 241 -18.19 1.69 26.51
CA ASP A 241 -18.91 0.49 26.10
C ASP A 241 -19.60 0.70 24.74
N PHE A 242 -20.16 1.89 24.51
CA PHE A 242 -20.69 2.28 23.20
C PHE A 242 -19.61 2.19 22.11
N LEU A 243 -18.43 2.75 22.34
CA LEU A 243 -17.33 2.70 21.40
C LEU A 243 -16.83 1.27 21.17
N ARG A 244 -16.71 0.44 22.22
CA ARG A 244 -16.36 -0.98 22.08
C ARG A 244 -17.39 -1.69 21.19
N TYR A 245 -18.68 -1.58 21.51
CA TYR A 245 -19.74 -2.22 20.74
C TYR A 245 -19.69 -1.84 19.26
N HIS A 246 -19.47 -0.57 18.94
CA HIS A 246 -19.45 -0.09 17.56
C HIS A 246 -18.13 -0.31 16.80
N LEU A 247 -17.00 -0.44 17.49
CA LEU A 247 -15.67 -0.61 16.87
C LEU A 247 -15.17 -2.06 16.89
N LEU A 248 -15.75 -2.91 17.72
CA LEU A 248 -15.34 -4.30 17.90
C LEU A 248 -16.53 -5.27 17.69
N ASP A 249 -17.59 -5.16 18.49
CA ASP A 249 -18.54 -6.27 18.64
C ASP A 249 -19.62 -6.37 17.54
N ASN A 250 -20.20 -5.23 17.10
CA ASN A 250 -21.43 -5.24 16.30
C ASN A 250 -21.24 -5.69 14.85
N GLU A 251 -20.48 -4.90 14.07
CA GLU A 251 -20.19 -5.17 12.65
C GLU A 251 -18.74 -5.60 12.44
N GLY A 252 -18.03 -5.93 13.52
CA GLY A 252 -16.58 -6.14 13.51
C GLY A 252 -15.77 -4.83 13.35
N PRO A 253 -14.44 -4.94 13.51
CA PRO A 253 -13.51 -3.86 13.18
C PRO A 253 -13.60 -3.42 11.72
N VAL A 254 -13.06 -2.23 11.43
CA VAL A 254 -12.89 -1.79 10.04
C VAL A 254 -11.80 -2.62 9.37
N ASP A 255 -12.02 -3.10 8.14
CA ASP A 255 -11.00 -3.87 7.42
C ASP A 255 -10.22 -2.99 6.44
N LEU A 256 -8.91 -2.93 6.64
CA LEU A 256 -7.99 -2.04 5.96
C LEU A 256 -6.93 -2.81 5.17
N ILE A 257 -6.59 -2.35 3.98
CA ILE A 257 -5.38 -2.77 3.25
C ILE A 257 -4.22 -1.88 3.70
N THR A 258 -3.16 -2.50 4.21
CA THR A 258 -1.93 -1.84 4.64
C THR A 258 -1.05 -1.53 3.44
N ILE A 259 -0.74 -0.25 3.23
CA ILE A 259 0.23 0.23 2.25
C ILE A 259 1.41 0.82 3.02
N ASN A 260 2.53 0.09 3.01
CA ASN A 260 3.69 0.48 3.81
C ASN A 260 4.33 1.78 3.35
N GLY A 261 4.70 2.63 4.30
CA GLY A 261 5.49 3.83 4.07
C GLY A 261 6.74 3.88 4.95
N PRO A 262 7.65 4.85 4.73
CA PRO A 262 8.92 4.95 5.47
C PRO A 262 8.79 5.09 6.99
N GLU A 263 7.79 5.82 7.47
CA GLU A 263 7.58 6.17 8.90
C GLU A 263 6.34 5.47 9.49
N GLY A 264 5.72 4.60 8.71
CA GLY A 264 4.46 3.96 9.03
C GLY A 264 3.60 3.78 7.78
N PRO A 265 2.59 2.89 7.85
CA PRO A 265 1.69 2.62 6.75
C PRO A 265 0.62 3.70 6.57
N VAL A 266 0.10 3.82 5.36
CA VAL A 266 -1.24 4.38 5.11
C VAL A 266 -2.18 3.25 4.73
N TYR A 267 -3.47 3.51 4.79
CA TYR A 267 -4.50 2.48 4.67
C TYR A 267 -5.56 2.84 3.64
N ASN A 268 -5.93 1.84 2.83
CA ASN A 268 -7.14 1.87 2.02
C ASN A 268 -8.22 1.04 2.70
N LEU A 269 -9.48 1.38 2.51
CA LEU A 269 -10.57 0.58 3.07
C LEU A 269 -10.81 -0.64 2.17
N ASN A 270 -10.62 -1.84 2.70
CA ASN A 270 -10.92 -3.06 1.94
C ASN A 270 -12.43 -3.34 1.96
N SER A 271 -12.94 -3.60 3.16
CA SER A 271 -14.31 -4.08 3.34
C SER A 271 -14.87 -3.66 4.71
N GLY A 272 -16.19 -3.69 4.85
CA GLY A 272 -16.84 -3.24 6.09
C GLY A 272 -16.54 -1.76 6.41
N GLY A 273 -17.07 -1.25 7.52
CA GLY A 273 -16.55 -0.03 8.15
C GLY A 273 -16.67 1.32 7.41
N ALA A 274 -17.03 1.40 6.13
CA ALA A 274 -17.02 2.65 5.35
C ALA A 274 -17.71 3.81 6.06
N HIS A 275 -18.93 3.58 6.56
CA HIS A 275 -19.69 4.56 7.32
C HIS A 275 -18.94 5.05 8.57
N ARG A 276 -18.32 4.14 9.35
CA ARG A 276 -17.52 4.47 10.54
C ARG A 276 -16.28 5.28 10.17
N THR A 277 -15.57 4.87 9.12
CA THR A 277 -14.40 5.61 8.60
C THR A 277 -14.79 7.03 8.19
N HIS A 278 -15.87 7.21 7.43
CA HIS A 278 -16.38 8.53 7.07
C HIS A 278 -16.74 9.37 8.30
N LEU A 279 -17.50 8.80 9.25
CA LEU A 279 -17.87 9.46 10.49
C LEU A 279 -16.64 9.94 11.26
N PHE A 280 -15.70 9.04 11.52
CA PHE A 280 -14.52 9.31 12.33
C PHE A 280 -13.60 10.34 11.66
N ARG A 281 -13.41 10.28 10.33
CA ARG A 281 -12.66 11.28 9.58
C ARG A 281 -13.30 12.66 9.65
N ILE A 282 -14.62 12.74 9.44
CA ILE A 282 -15.36 14.03 9.44
C ILE A 282 -15.38 14.64 10.83
N LEU A 283 -15.58 13.84 11.88
CA LEU A 283 -15.56 14.31 13.26
C LEU A 283 -14.15 14.61 13.78
N GLY A 284 -13.09 14.26 13.04
CA GLY A 284 -11.71 14.44 13.47
C GLY A 284 -11.32 13.51 14.63
N MET A 285 -11.94 12.34 14.72
CA MET A 285 -11.60 11.34 15.73
C MET A 285 -10.16 10.86 15.52
N PRO A 286 -9.31 10.79 16.54
CA PRO A 286 -7.88 10.50 16.35
C PRO A 286 -7.59 9.04 15.95
N TRP A 287 -8.43 8.10 16.39
CA TRP A 287 -8.17 6.66 16.28
C TRP A 287 -9.40 5.88 15.82
N ILE A 288 -9.19 4.74 15.18
CA ILE A 288 -10.23 3.75 14.89
C ILE A 288 -9.63 2.36 15.03
N PHE A 289 -10.37 1.42 15.61
CA PHE A 289 -9.93 0.03 15.70
C PHE A 289 -10.19 -0.69 14.38
N ALA A 290 -9.19 -1.44 13.90
CA ALA A 290 -9.23 -2.03 12.56
C ALA A 290 -8.50 -3.37 12.49
N THR A 291 -8.96 -4.24 11.59
CA THR A 291 -8.13 -5.30 11.01
C THR A 291 -7.30 -4.71 9.86
N GLN A 292 -6.05 -5.18 9.76
CA GLN A 292 -5.05 -4.65 8.85
C GLN A 292 -4.51 -5.80 8.01
N THR A 293 -4.89 -5.84 6.75
CA THR A 293 -4.41 -6.83 5.79
C THR A 293 -3.24 -6.26 5.01
N ALA A 294 -2.06 -6.85 5.18
CA ALA A 294 -0.89 -6.53 4.39
C ALA A 294 -0.80 -7.42 3.15
N LEU A 295 -0.82 -6.78 1.98
CA LEU A 295 -0.50 -7.40 0.71
C LEU A 295 0.94 -7.06 0.35
N ILE A 296 1.81 -8.07 0.22
CA ILE A 296 3.20 -7.81 -0.10
C ILE A 296 3.33 -7.46 -1.57
N THR A 297 3.98 -6.31 -1.84
CA THR A 297 4.23 -5.81 -3.20
C THR A 297 4.82 -6.90 -4.10
N PRO A 298 4.34 -7.04 -5.34
CA PRO A 298 4.89 -8.00 -6.28
C PRO A 298 6.39 -7.79 -6.50
N LEU A 299 7.08 -8.86 -6.90
CA LEU A 299 8.50 -8.80 -7.22
C LEU A 299 8.76 -8.08 -8.54
N GLU A 300 7.76 -8.04 -9.42
CA GLU A 300 7.86 -7.50 -10.76
C GLU A 300 6.58 -6.72 -11.09
N THR A 301 6.71 -5.62 -11.84
CA THR A 301 5.59 -4.90 -12.44
C THR A 301 5.90 -4.55 -13.89
N ALA A 302 4.88 -4.49 -14.73
CA ALA A 302 5.01 -4.17 -16.15
C ALA A 302 4.42 -2.79 -16.44
N GLY A 303 4.99 -2.11 -17.42
CA GLY A 303 4.61 -0.75 -17.78
C GLY A 303 5.07 -0.37 -19.18
N SER A 304 4.84 0.90 -19.51
CA SER A 304 5.31 1.55 -20.73
C SER A 304 6.78 1.97 -20.64
N ILE A 305 7.37 2.40 -21.75
CA ILE A 305 8.71 3.02 -21.75
C ILE A 305 8.73 4.30 -20.90
N THR A 306 7.63 5.06 -20.86
CA THR A 306 7.52 6.24 -20.00
C THR A 306 7.54 5.86 -18.52
N ASP A 307 6.92 4.75 -18.14
CA ASP A 307 7.04 4.20 -16.78
C ASP A 307 8.50 3.84 -16.46
N ALA A 308 9.19 3.23 -17.41
CA ALA A 308 10.60 2.86 -17.28
C ALA A 308 11.50 4.03 -16.90
N ASP A 309 11.28 5.20 -17.50
CA ASP A 309 12.08 6.39 -17.23
C ASP A 309 11.77 6.99 -15.86
N ARG A 310 10.51 6.93 -15.41
CA ARG A 310 10.12 7.30 -14.04
C ARG A 310 10.73 6.36 -13.01
N TRP A 311 10.65 5.05 -13.24
CA TRP A 311 11.27 4.05 -12.36
C TRP A 311 12.79 4.21 -12.29
N GLN A 312 13.44 4.50 -13.41
CA GLN A 312 14.85 4.84 -13.42
C GLN A 312 15.13 6.09 -12.60
N GLY A 313 14.30 7.13 -12.74
CA GLY A 313 14.40 8.35 -11.93
C GLY A 313 14.28 8.09 -10.42
N LEU A 314 13.44 7.14 -9.99
CA LEU A 314 13.34 6.69 -8.60
C LEU A 314 14.59 5.93 -8.14
N ILE A 315 15.14 5.05 -8.99
CA ILE A 315 16.37 4.29 -8.72
C ILE A 315 17.56 5.25 -8.56
N ASP A 316 17.73 6.18 -9.48
CA ASP A 316 18.84 7.15 -9.48
C ASP A 316 18.80 8.07 -8.25
N ARG A 317 17.62 8.21 -7.62
CA ARG A 317 17.40 8.98 -6.39
C ARG A 317 17.45 8.13 -5.12
N GLY A 318 17.63 6.81 -5.22
CA GLY A 318 17.62 5.90 -4.07
C GLY A 318 16.25 5.72 -3.42
N LEU A 319 15.16 6.08 -4.10
CA LEU A 319 13.78 5.87 -3.63
C LEU A 319 13.23 4.48 -3.99
N LEU A 320 13.92 3.77 -4.88
CA LEU A 320 13.57 2.44 -5.35
C LEU A 320 14.86 1.66 -5.54
N HIS A 321 14.95 0.47 -4.97
CA HIS A 321 16.01 -0.48 -5.29
C HIS A 321 15.43 -1.55 -6.19
N GLY A 322 15.96 -1.69 -7.39
CA GLY A 322 15.42 -2.58 -8.40
C GLY A 322 16.16 -2.50 -9.71
N GLU A 323 15.58 -3.09 -10.74
CA GLU A 323 16.14 -3.11 -12.08
C GLU A 323 15.03 -2.86 -13.10
N VAL A 324 15.27 -1.96 -14.05
CA VAL A 324 14.37 -1.67 -15.15
C VAL A 324 14.86 -2.38 -16.41
N GLN A 325 14.05 -3.29 -16.93
CA GLN A 325 14.28 -3.97 -18.19
C GLN A 325 13.40 -3.34 -19.27
N ARG A 326 14.03 -2.80 -20.31
CA ARG A 326 13.34 -2.13 -21.42
C ARG A 326 13.26 -3.05 -22.64
N SER A 327 12.09 -3.10 -23.28
CA SER A 327 11.87 -3.65 -24.61
C SER A 327 11.62 -2.50 -25.61
N THR A 328 11.23 -2.81 -26.85
CA THR A 328 10.89 -1.78 -27.85
C THR A 328 9.64 -0.98 -27.47
N HIS A 329 8.67 -1.60 -26.80
CA HIS A 329 7.36 -0.99 -26.54
C HIS A 329 6.90 -1.06 -25.08
N THR A 330 7.59 -1.86 -24.26
CA THR A 330 7.23 -2.12 -22.87
C THR A 330 8.44 -2.08 -21.98
N ALA A 331 8.21 -1.98 -20.68
CA ALA A 331 9.23 -2.15 -19.68
C ALA A 331 8.72 -3.05 -18.55
N ALA A 332 9.66 -3.71 -17.88
CA ALA A 332 9.42 -4.42 -16.64
C ALA A 332 10.32 -3.83 -15.55
N LEU A 333 9.79 -3.67 -14.36
CA LEU A 333 10.52 -3.29 -13.16
C LEU A 333 10.56 -4.47 -12.21
N ARG A 334 11.77 -4.93 -11.88
CA ARG A 334 12.01 -5.87 -10.79
C ARG A 334 12.30 -5.11 -9.52
N ILE A 335 11.47 -5.31 -8.49
CA ILE A 335 11.48 -4.54 -7.24
C ILE A 335 12.19 -5.34 -6.15
N ASN A 336 13.35 -4.87 -5.71
CA ASN A 336 14.03 -5.39 -4.54
C ASN A 336 13.48 -4.70 -3.28
N HIS A 337 13.46 -3.38 -3.24
CA HIS A 337 12.94 -2.63 -2.08
C HIS A 337 12.33 -1.31 -2.53
N CYS A 338 11.14 -0.99 -2.03
CA CYS A 338 10.47 0.28 -2.27
C CYS A 338 9.81 0.73 -0.95
N PRO A 339 10.36 1.75 -0.26
CA PRO A 339 9.82 2.21 1.02
C PRO A 339 8.44 2.87 0.90
N ALA A 340 8.03 3.23 -0.31
CA ALA A 340 6.76 3.90 -0.62
C ALA A 340 6.23 3.36 -1.97
N PRO A 341 5.54 2.20 -1.99
CA PRO A 341 5.16 1.50 -3.21
C PRO A 341 4.18 2.27 -4.09
N TRP A 342 3.48 3.28 -3.58
CA TRP A 342 2.67 4.17 -4.44
C TRP A 342 3.52 5.03 -5.38
N MET A 343 4.82 5.24 -5.08
CA MET A 343 5.70 6.07 -5.91
C MET A 343 5.96 5.49 -7.29
N ILE A 344 5.80 4.16 -7.46
CA ILE A 344 5.96 3.50 -8.77
C ILE A 344 4.70 3.62 -9.65
N ALA A 345 3.59 4.11 -9.10
CA ALA A 345 2.35 4.32 -9.84
C ALA A 345 2.45 5.52 -10.80
N LYS A 346 1.35 5.80 -11.51
CA LYS A 346 1.25 6.99 -12.38
C LYS A 346 1.45 8.28 -11.57
N PRO A 347 1.97 9.36 -12.18
CA PRO A 347 2.26 10.61 -11.49
C PRO A 347 1.09 11.19 -10.67
N GLU A 348 -0.14 11.07 -11.16
CA GLU A 348 -1.34 11.56 -10.48
C GLU A 348 -1.61 10.82 -9.17
N ILE A 349 -1.39 9.51 -9.16
CA ILE A 349 -1.61 8.65 -7.99
C ILE A 349 -0.46 8.83 -7.01
N ALA A 350 0.78 8.80 -7.51
CA ALA A 350 1.96 9.03 -6.68
C ALA A 350 1.90 10.38 -5.97
N ALA A 351 1.51 11.45 -6.67
CA ALA A 351 1.35 12.78 -6.08
C ALA A 351 0.22 12.81 -5.02
N ALA A 352 -0.95 12.23 -5.32
CA ALA A 352 -2.05 12.16 -4.36
C ALA A 352 -1.66 11.43 -3.07
N TYR A 353 -1.02 10.27 -3.18
CA TYR A 353 -0.50 9.53 -2.02
C TYR A 353 0.63 10.28 -1.31
N ASN A 354 1.52 10.96 -2.04
CA ASN A 354 2.57 11.76 -1.43
C ASN A 354 1.99 12.88 -0.53
N THR A 355 0.96 13.58 -1.01
CA THR A 355 0.26 14.60 -0.22
C THR A 355 -0.44 13.99 0.99
N ALA A 356 -1.19 12.90 0.81
CA ALA A 356 -1.88 12.24 1.90
C ALA A 356 -0.92 11.66 2.96
N TYR A 357 0.20 11.10 2.51
CA TYR A 357 1.25 10.57 3.36
C TYR A 357 1.93 11.66 4.20
N GLU A 358 2.23 12.82 3.60
CA GLU A 358 2.79 13.95 4.35
C GLU A 358 1.83 14.55 5.36
N HIS A 359 0.52 14.44 5.12
CA HIS A 359 -0.48 14.81 6.12
C HIS A 359 -0.46 13.85 7.32
N ALA A 360 -0.39 12.54 7.06
CA ALA A 360 -0.34 11.52 8.12
C ALA A 360 1.01 11.49 8.86
N TYR A 361 2.11 11.76 8.14
CA TYR A 361 3.50 11.66 8.61
C TYR A 361 4.34 12.87 8.16
N PRO A 362 4.19 14.04 8.81
CA PRO A 362 4.88 15.26 8.39
C PRO A 362 6.41 15.14 8.33
N GLY A 363 6.97 15.55 7.19
CA GLY A 363 8.38 15.56 6.86
C GLY A 363 8.98 14.20 6.51
N ALA A 364 8.18 13.14 6.43
CA ALA A 364 8.66 11.78 6.21
C ALA A 364 9.32 11.60 4.82
N LEU A 365 8.70 12.11 3.76
CA LEU A 365 9.24 12.04 2.40
C LEU A 365 10.44 12.99 2.23
N GLY A 366 10.43 14.11 2.95
CA GLY A 366 11.60 14.99 3.06
C GLY A 366 12.84 14.25 3.59
N ARG A 367 12.67 13.39 4.61
CA ARG A 367 13.74 12.53 5.13
C ARG A 367 14.16 11.38 4.19
N LEU A 368 13.36 11.07 3.18
CA LEU A 368 13.75 10.20 2.06
C LEU A 368 14.45 10.97 0.93
N GLY A 369 14.58 12.29 1.04
CA GLY A 369 15.21 13.13 0.00
C GLY A 369 14.24 13.64 -1.06
N VAL A 370 12.91 13.49 -0.87
CA VAL A 370 11.92 14.11 -1.74
C VAL A 370 11.79 15.60 -1.39
N PRO A 371 12.11 16.53 -2.30
CA PRO A 371 12.04 17.95 -1.99
C PRO A 371 10.59 18.45 -2.00
N PRO A 372 10.24 19.50 -1.23
CA PRO A 372 8.86 20.00 -1.15
C PRO A 372 8.22 20.37 -2.49
N HIS A 373 9.00 20.88 -3.45
CA HIS A 373 8.47 21.24 -4.76
C HIS A 373 8.03 20.02 -5.59
N ALA A 374 8.61 18.84 -5.37
CA ALA A 374 8.21 17.61 -6.05
C ALA A 374 6.87 17.06 -5.54
N LEU A 375 6.42 17.52 -4.37
CA LEU A 375 5.18 17.10 -3.71
C LEU A 375 3.97 17.97 -4.09
N ALA A 376 4.18 19.02 -4.90
CA ALA A 376 3.14 20.01 -5.19
C ALA A 376 2.01 19.43 -6.04
N ASP A 377 2.34 18.69 -7.11
CA ASP A 377 1.40 18.07 -8.02
C ASP A 377 2.09 16.99 -8.88
N ALA A 378 1.30 16.30 -9.70
CA ALA A 378 1.76 15.25 -10.62
C ALA A 378 2.83 15.73 -11.62
N THR A 379 2.70 16.96 -12.13
CA THR A 379 3.64 17.51 -13.11
C THR A 379 5.00 17.79 -12.47
N SER A 380 4.98 18.34 -11.25
CA SER A 380 6.16 18.63 -10.46
C SER A 380 6.87 17.35 -10.02
N TRP A 381 6.10 16.32 -9.62
CA TRP A 381 6.62 14.98 -9.33
C TRP A 381 7.33 14.37 -10.55
N GLU A 382 6.65 14.35 -11.70
CA GLU A 382 7.20 13.77 -12.92
C GLU A 382 8.42 14.54 -13.43
N SER A 383 8.33 15.87 -13.50
CA SER A 383 9.45 16.72 -13.90
C SER A 383 10.65 16.51 -12.98
N TRP A 384 10.43 16.39 -11.67
CA TRP A 384 11.49 16.12 -10.73
C TRP A 384 12.15 14.77 -11.01
N LEU A 385 11.40 13.69 -11.22
CA LEU A 385 11.96 12.36 -11.54
C LEU A 385 12.76 12.33 -12.85
N LEU A 386 12.31 13.06 -13.87
CA LEU A 386 12.92 13.06 -15.20
C LEU A 386 14.07 14.06 -15.37
N THR A 387 14.24 15.01 -14.42
CA THR A 387 15.37 15.95 -14.46
C THR A 387 16.62 15.30 -13.90
N GLY A 388 17.77 15.44 -14.56
CA GLY A 388 19.04 14.93 -14.03
C GLY A 388 19.28 13.43 -14.28
N THR A 389 18.30 12.71 -14.80
CA THR A 389 18.46 11.47 -15.58
C THR A 389 19.10 11.85 -16.92
N SER A 390 20.27 12.50 -16.87
CA SER A 390 21.10 12.69 -18.05
C SER A 390 21.40 11.30 -18.54
N ALA A 391 20.82 10.95 -19.68
CA ALA A 391 21.10 9.72 -20.38
C ALA A 391 22.62 9.55 -20.46
N ALA A 392 23.19 8.76 -19.56
CA ALA A 392 24.19 7.81 -19.98
C ALA A 392 23.42 6.96 -20.99
N ALA A 393 23.38 7.44 -22.24
CA ALA A 393 22.86 6.67 -23.33
C ALA A 393 23.47 5.29 -23.16
N PRO A 394 22.68 4.20 -23.13
CA PRO A 394 23.28 2.90 -23.25
C PRO A 394 24.22 3.01 -24.44
N ASP A 395 25.50 2.65 -24.24
CA ASP A 395 26.43 2.39 -25.34
C ASP A 395 25.80 1.24 -26.11
N THR A 396 24.74 1.55 -26.85
CA THR A 396 24.01 0.63 -27.68
C THR A 396 25.09 0.22 -28.64
N GLY A 397 25.43 -1.06 -28.60
CA GLY A 397 26.41 -1.64 -29.52
C GLY A 397 26.13 -1.24 -30.97
N LEU A 398 24.92 -0.77 -31.30
CA LEU A 398 24.54 -0.09 -32.53
C LEU A 398 25.39 1.15 -32.90
N ALA A 399 25.66 2.10 -32.00
CA ALA A 399 26.50 3.27 -32.33
C ALA A 399 27.95 2.85 -32.57
N ARG A 400 28.44 1.89 -31.78
CA ARG A 400 29.77 1.27 -31.96
C ARG A 400 29.85 0.44 -33.24
N TYR A 401 28.79 -0.29 -33.57
CA TYR A 401 28.63 -1.12 -34.78
C TYR A 401 28.50 -0.27 -36.05
N LEU A 402 27.72 0.82 -36.02
CA LEU A 402 27.64 1.79 -37.12
C LEU A 402 28.95 2.55 -37.29
N SER A 403 29.67 2.87 -36.21
CA SER A 403 31.03 3.45 -36.33
C SER A 403 32.03 2.45 -36.95
N LEU A 404 31.93 1.16 -36.61
CA LEU A 404 32.75 0.08 -37.16
C LEU A 404 32.44 -0.16 -38.64
N LEU A 405 31.16 -0.15 -39.04
CA LEU A 405 30.74 -0.23 -40.44
C LEU A 405 31.20 0.99 -41.25
N SER A 406 31.16 2.20 -40.67
CA SER A 406 31.66 3.41 -41.34
C SER A 406 33.20 3.44 -41.51
N ARG A 407 33.93 2.71 -40.66
CA ARG A 407 35.39 2.51 -40.78
C ARG A 407 35.75 1.38 -41.72
N ALA A 408 34.95 0.31 -41.76
CA ALA A 408 35.11 -0.79 -42.71
C ALA A 408 34.82 -0.34 -44.16
N GLY A 409 33.80 0.49 -44.37
CA GLY A 409 33.48 1.06 -45.69
C GLY A 409 34.54 2.03 -46.22
N ARG A 410 35.26 2.75 -45.34
CA ARG A 410 36.37 3.64 -45.74
C ARG A 410 37.66 2.89 -46.09
N LYS A 411 37.92 1.73 -45.47
CA LYS A 411 39.07 0.88 -45.83
C LYS A 411 38.91 0.16 -47.18
N ALA A 412 37.69 -0.02 -47.68
CA ALA A 412 37.43 -0.63 -48.98
C ALA A 412 37.57 0.35 -50.16
N ALA A 413 37.67 1.67 -49.90
CA ALA A 413 37.82 2.70 -50.94
C ALA A 413 39.29 3.12 -51.19
N ASP A 414 40.22 2.69 -50.34
CA ASP A 414 41.65 3.07 -50.37
C ASP A 414 42.60 1.88 -50.69
N GLN A 415 42.10 0.81 -51.31
CA GLN A 415 42.97 -0.20 -51.93
C GLN A 415 42.90 -0.05 -53.47
N PRO A 416 44.03 0.26 -54.14
CA PRO A 416 44.08 0.35 -55.60
C PRO A 416 43.93 -1.01 -56.30
#